data_AF-A0A2V8IRR0-F1
#
_entry.id   AF-A0A2V8IRR0-F1
#
_cell.length_a   1.000
_cell.length_b   1.000
_cell.length_c   1.000
_cell.angle_alpha   90.00
_cell.angle_beta   90.00
_cell.angle_gamma   90.00
#
_symmetry.space_group_name_H-M   'P 1'
#
loop_
_entity.id
_entity.type
_entity.pdbx_description
1 polymer ?
#
loop_
_entity_poly.entity_id
_entity_poly.type
_entity_poly.pdbx_seq_one_letter_code
_entity_poly.pdbx_strand_id
1 'polypeptide(L)'
;MLVQVKPDQASAFEEMIGKLKAGLAKSDKPELKQQATAWKVYRANEPMAGNTLFVVLIDPAMPNTEYQFLQVLNSTLTPDEQRAPETQEMYKRYAAAIASLNRLNVTPVGGGQ
;
A
#
# COMPACT_ATOMS: atom_id res chain seq x y z
N MET A 1 -2.07 3.24 -8.96
CA MET A 1 -3.11 3.62 -7.96
C MET A 1 -2.88 5.06 -7.54
N LEU A 2 -3.95 5.82 -7.35
CA LEU A 2 -3.92 7.18 -6.81
C LEU A 2 -4.60 7.14 -5.43
N VAL A 3 -3.86 7.52 -4.40
CA VAL A 3 -4.33 7.47 -3.01
C VAL A 3 -4.38 8.89 -2.46
N GLN A 4 -5.58 9.37 -2.19
CA GLN A 4 -5.79 10.63 -1.50
C GLN A 4 -5.78 10.36 0.01
N VAL A 5 -4.92 11.05 0.73
CA VAL A 5 -4.74 10.94 2.17
C VAL A 5 -5.06 12.29 2.79
N LYS A 6 -5.81 12.30 3.90
CA LYS A 6 -6.13 13.53 4.63
C LYS A 6 -4.84 14.32 4.92
N PRO A 7 -4.85 15.66 4.81
CA PRO A 7 -3.64 16.47 4.84
C PRO A 7 -2.79 16.28 6.11
N ASP A 8 -3.44 16.06 7.26
CA ASP A 8 -2.81 15.80 8.55
C ASP A 8 -2.43 14.33 8.79
N GLN A 9 -2.74 13.42 7.85
CA GLN A 9 -2.55 11.97 8.00
C GLN A 9 -1.51 11.37 7.04
N ALA A 10 -0.74 12.21 6.34
CA ALA A 10 0.31 11.75 5.43
C ALA A 10 1.29 10.78 6.13
N SER A 11 1.72 11.10 7.35
CA SER A 11 2.63 10.27 8.12
C SER A 11 2.04 8.92 8.52
N ALA A 12 0.72 8.83 8.76
CA ALA A 12 0.06 7.56 9.04
C ALA A 12 0.06 6.64 7.80
N PHE A 13 -0.15 7.21 6.61
CA PHE A 13 -0.05 6.47 5.36
C PHE A 13 1.39 6.03 5.06
N GLU A 14 2.37 6.91 5.28
CA GLU A 14 3.80 6.57 5.10
C GLU A 14 4.24 5.45 6.06
N GLU A 15 3.79 5.48 7.32
CA GLU A 15 3.99 4.39 8.29
C GLU A 15 3.39 3.07 7.78
N MET A 16 2.15 3.10 7.27
CA MET A 16 1.49 1.93 6.69
C MET A 16 2.30 1.33 5.53
N ILE A 17 2.79 2.17 4.60
CA ILE A 17 3.62 1.72 3.48
C ILE A 17 4.95 1.14 3.97
N GLY A 18 5.56 1.75 4.99
CA GLY A 18 6.77 1.22 5.63
C GLY A 18 6.55 -0.17 6.20
N LYS A 19 5.47 -0.37 6.97
CA LYS A 19 5.12 -1.69 7.53
C LYS A 19 4.79 -2.71 6.43
N LEU A 20 4.06 -2.30 5.39
CA LEU A 20 3.74 -3.17 4.26
C LEU A 20 5.01 -3.65 3.55
N LYS A 21 5.94 -2.75 3.21
CA LYS A 21 7.20 -3.13 2.56
C LYS A 21 8.07 -4.03 3.44
N ALA A 22 8.15 -3.73 4.74
CA ALA A 22 8.87 -4.55 5.70
C ALA A 22 8.26 -5.96 5.84
N GLY A 23 6.93 -6.06 5.91
CA GLY A 23 6.21 -7.32 5.97
C GLY A 23 6.40 -8.16 4.71
N LEU A 24 6.32 -7.55 3.52
CA LEU A 24 6.59 -8.23 2.25
C LEU A 24 8.03 -8.76 2.17
N ALA A 25 9.01 -7.98 2.63
CA ALA A 25 10.42 -8.38 2.61
C ALA A 25 10.74 -9.53 3.59
N LYS A 26 10.02 -9.60 4.72
CA LYS A 26 10.20 -10.62 5.75
C LYS A 26 9.37 -11.90 5.51
N SER A 27 8.39 -11.85 4.62
CA SER A 27 7.50 -12.97 4.37
C SER A 27 8.21 -14.15 3.72
N ASP A 28 7.97 -15.35 4.26
CA ASP A 28 8.39 -16.62 3.65
C ASP A 28 7.48 -17.06 2.49
N LYS A 29 6.30 -16.44 2.34
CA LYS A 29 5.38 -16.73 1.24
C LYS A 29 5.97 -16.22 -0.08
N PRO A 30 6.18 -17.09 -1.09
CA PRO A 30 6.85 -16.71 -2.33
C PRO A 30 6.12 -15.61 -3.08
N GLU A 31 4.78 -15.64 -3.08
CA GLU A 31 3.91 -14.64 -3.70
C GLU A 31 4.11 -13.22 -3.10
N LEU A 32 4.25 -13.11 -1.78
CA LEU A 32 4.46 -11.81 -1.11
C LEU A 32 5.89 -11.32 -1.32
N LYS A 33 6.87 -12.24 -1.34
CA LYS A 33 8.26 -11.91 -1.61
C LYS A 33 8.45 -11.37 -3.03
N GLN A 34 7.73 -11.94 -4.00
CA GLN A 34 7.71 -11.44 -5.38
C GLN A 34 7.09 -10.04 -5.48
N GLN A 35 6.13 -9.70 -4.62
CA GLN A 35 5.56 -8.35 -4.57
C GLN A 35 6.54 -7.33 -4.00
N ALA A 36 7.44 -7.71 -3.09
CA ALA A 36 8.26 -6.77 -2.31
C ALA A 36 9.01 -5.73 -3.16
N THR A 37 9.42 -6.10 -4.38
CA THR A 37 10.16 -5.22 -5.31
C THR A 37 9.26 -4.44 -6.28
N ALA A 38 7.99 -4.81 -6.41
CA ALA A 38 7.07 -4.21 -7.37
C ALA A 38 6.50 -2.86 -6.88
N TRP A 39 6.43 -2.64 -5.56
CA TRP A 39 5.79 -1.46 -4.96
C TRP A 39 6.67 -0.21 -5.01
N LYS A 40 6.38 0.69 -5.96
CA LYS A 40 6.94 2.04 -6.05
C LYS A 40 5.89 3.03 -5.54
N VAL A 41 6.23 3.80 -4.50
CA VAL A 41 5.31 4.78 -3.87
C VAL A 41 5.95 6.15 -3.95
N TYR A 42 5.20 7.09 -4.49
CA TYR A 42 5.61 8.48 -4.66
C TYR A 42 4.60 9.37 -3.94
N ARG A 43 5.09 10.44 -3.32
CA ARG A 43 4.26 11.54 -2.86
C ARG A 43 4.24 12.60 -3.96
N ALA A 44 3.07 13.03 -4.39
CA ALA A 44 2.95 14.13 -5.33
C ALA A 44 3.28 15.46 -4.63
N ASN A 45 3.86 16.41 -5.36
CA ASN A 45 4.09 17.76 -4.84
C ASN A 45 2.78 18.54 -4.78
N GLU A 46 1.90 18.31 -5.76
CA GLU A 46 0.57 18.92 -5.81
C GLU A 46 -0.48 18.12 -5.02
N PRO A 47 -1.38 18.81 -4.27
CA PRO A 47 -2.52 18.16 -3.63
C PRO A 47 -3.60 17.80 -4.66
N MET A 48 -4.49 16.88 -4.28
CA MET A 48 -5.67 16.51 -5.07
C MET A 48 -6.91 16.67 -4.22
N ALA A 49 -7.86 17.51 -4.65
CA ALA A 49 -9.09 17.81 -3.90
C ALA A 49 -8.83 18.22 -2.42
N GLY A 50 -7.76 18.98 -2.17
CA GLY A 50 -7.36 19.41 -0.82
C GLY A 50 -6.65 18.35 0.03
N ASN A 51 -6.47 17.13 -0.48
CA ASN A 51 -5.79 16.03 0.19
C ASN A 51 -4.35 15.87 -0.32
N THR A 52 -3.48 15.26 0.51
CA THR A 52 -2.16 14.81 0.06
C THR A 52 -2.34 13.65 -0.91
N LEU A 53 -1.72 13.72 -2.09
CA LEU A 53 -1.80 12.66 -3.08
C LEU A 53 -0.54 11.78 -3.04
N PHE A 54 -0.75 10.47 -2.98
CA PHE A 54 0.27 9.46 -3.22
C PHE A 54 -0.03 8.70 -4.52
N VAL A 55 1.00 8.50 -5.31
CA VAL A 55 0.97 7.66 -6.51
C VAL A 55 1.67 6.35 -6.19
N VAL A 56 0.93 5.25 -6.29
CA VAL A 56 1.47 3.91 -6.08
C VAL A 56 1.46 3.15 -7.39
N LEU A 57 2.65 2.84 -7.87
CA LEU A 57 2.89 2.01 -9.05
C LEU A 57 3.31 0.63 -8.60
N ILE A 58 2.68 -0.40 -9.18
CA ILE A 58 3.02 -1.80 -8.96
C ILE A 58 3.48 -2.36 -10.30
N ASP A 59 4.76 -2.67 -10.39
CA ASP A 59 5.42 -3.04 -11.64
C ASP A 59 6.62 -3.97 -11.37
N PRO A 60 6.57 -5.25 -11.78
CA PRO A 60 5.48 -5.88 -12.54
C PRO A 60 4.25 -6.17 -11.68
N ALA A 61 3.06 -5.97 -12.24
CA ALA A 61 1.81 -6.45 -11.64
C ALA A 61 1.62 -7.95 -11.96
N MET A 62 1.33 -8.74 -10.94
CA MET A 62 1.12 -10.17 -11.05
C MET A 62 -0.37 -10.50 -11.19
N PRO A 63 -0.71 -11.49 -12.02
CA PRO A 63 -2.10 -11.93 -12.18
C PRO A 63 -2.64 -12.51 -10.86
N ASN A 64 -3.94 -12.36 -10.63
CA ASN A 64 -4.66 -12.92 -9.46
C ASN A 64 -4.05 -12.56 -8.10
N THR A 65 -3.39 -11.40 -8.00
CA THR A 65 -2.68 -10.96 -6.80
C THR A 65 -3.44 -9.83 -6.10
N GLU A 66 -3.51 -9.91 -4.77
CA GLU A 66 -4.11 -8.85 -3.95
C GLU A 66 -3.17 -7.65 -3.80
N TYR A 67 -3.72 -6.46 -3.93
CA TYR A 67 -3.01 -5.17 -3.88
C TYR A 67 -3.72 -4.13 -3.01
N GLN A 68 -4.73 -4.52 -2.24
CA GLN A 68 -5.34 -3.67 -1.24
C GLN A 68 -4.40 -3.58 -0.04
N PHE A 69 -3.92 -2.37 0.28
CA PHE A 69 -2.84 -2.16 1.26
C PHE A 69 -3.05 -2.90 2.59
N LEU A 70 -4.25 -2.83 3.18
CA LEU A 70 -4.51 -3.45 4.48
C LEU A 70 -4.58 -4.99 4.38
N GLN A 71 -5.15 -5.54 3.32
CA GLN A 71 -5.18 -6.99 3.06
C GLN A 71 -3.78 -7.55 2.80
N VAL A 72 -2.96 -6.82 2.05
CA VAL A 72 -1.55 -7.20 1.81
C VAL A 72 -0.78 -7.14 3.11
N LEU A 73 -0.89 -6.05 3.88
CA LEU A 73 -0.27 -5.94 5.19
C LEU A 73 -0.72 -7.08 6.12
N ASN A 74 -2.01 -7.38 6.17
CA ASN A 74 -2.55 -8.49 6.96
C ASN A 74 -1.97 -9.84 6.56
N SER A 75 -1.80 -10.06 5.26
CA SER A 75 -1.21 -11.30 4.72
C SER A 75 0.25 -11.49 5.11
N THR A 76 0.96 -10.43 5.50
CA THR A 76 2.35 -10.48 5.98
C THR A 76 2.49 -10.78 7.47
N LEU A 77 1.41 -10.65 8.24
CA LEU A 77 1.41 -10.88 9.68
C LEU A 77 1.19 -12.36 10.02
N THR A 78 1.69 -12.78 11.18
CA THR A 78 1.39 -14.09 11.76
C THR A 78 -0.07 -14.14 12.28
N PRO A 79 -0.66 -15.34 12.47
CA PRO A 79 -2.01 -15.46 13.01
C PRO A 79 -2.20 -14.84 14.40
N ASP A 80 -1.15 -14.78 15.21
CA ASP A 80 -1.16 -14.16 16.53
C ASP A 80 -1.22 -12.63 16.42
N GLU A 81 -0.32 -12.05 15.61
CA GLU A 81 -0.30 -10.60 15.32
C GLU A 81 -1.62 -10.12 14.71
N GLN A 82 -2.24 -10.91 13.84
CA GLN A 82 -3.55 -10.58 13.25
C GLN A 82 -4.67 -10.46 14.30
N ARG A 83 -4.59 -11.22 15.39
CA ARG A 83 -5.59 -11.22 16.47
C ARG A 83 -5.30 -10.17 17.54
N ALA A 84 -4.10 -9.62 17.56
CA ALA A 84 -3.70 -8.62 18.53
C ALA A 84 -4.61 -7.37 18.43
N PRO A 85 -5.08 -6.81 19.56
CA PRO A 85 -5.95 -5.63 19.56
C PRO A 85 -5.27 -4.41 18.91
N GLU A 86 -3.96 -4.27 19.11
CA GLU A 86 -3.15 -3.22 18.51
C GLU A 86 -3.18 -3.22 16.97
N THR A 87 -3.27 -4.40 16.34
CA THR A 87 -3.38 -4.54 14.89
C THR A 87 -4.71 -3.98 14.39
N GLN A 88 -5.79 -4.21 15.14
CA GLN A 88 -7.11 -3.67 14.79
C GLN A 88 -7.15 -2.14 14.91
N GLU A 89 -6.55 -1.59 15.95
CA GLU A 89 -6.43 -0.13 16.13
C GLU A 89 -5.58 0.51 15.03
N MET A 90 -4.44 -0.12 14.70
CA MET A 90 -3.58 0.30 13.61
C MET A 90 -4.34 0.32 12.28
N TYR A 91 -5.11 -0.72 11.96
CA TYR A 91 -5.91 -0.77 10.73
C TYR A 91 -6.99 0.30 10.69
N LYS A 92 -7.68 0.56 11.80
CA LYS A 92 -8.67 1.66 11.89
C LYS A 92 -8.01 3.00 11.61
N ARG A 93 -6.84 3.25 12.20
CA ARG A 93 -6.05 4.48 11.97
C ARG A 93 -5.67 4.63 10.50
N TYR A 94 -5.13 3.58 9.89
CA TYR A 94 -4.72 3.62 8.48
C TYR A 94 -5.89 3.75 7.51
N ALA A 95 -6.99 3.04 7.75
CA ALA A 95 -8.21 3.19 6.96
C ALA A 95 -8.76 4.62 7.06
N ALA A 96 -8.77 5.20 8.26
CA ALA A 96 -9.26 6.56 8.49
C ALA A 96 -8.38 7.66 7.87
N ALA A 97 -7.10 7.37 7.60
CA ALA A 97 -6.17 8.28 6.94
C ALA A 97 -6.47 8.44 5.44
N ILE A 98 -6.91 7.37 4.78
CA ILE A 98 -7.20 7.37 3.34
C ILE A 98 -8.57 8.02 3.10
N ALA A 99 -8.57 9.16 2.41
CA ALA A 99 -9.79 9.84 2.01
C ALA A 99 -10.43 9.21 0.78
N SER A 100 -9.61 8.78 -0.19
CA SER A 100 -10.08 8.11 -1.40
C SER A 100 -8.95 7.29 -2.03
N LEU A 101 -9.31 6.22 -2.72
CA LEU A 101 -8.38 5.36 -3.44
C LEU A 101 -8.95 5.04 -4.82
N ASN A 102 -8.16 5.34 -5.86
CA ASN A 102 -8.48 4.97 -7.24
C ASN A 102 -7.47 3.94 -7.74
N ARG A 103 -7.97 2.78 -8.16
CA ARG A 103 -7.16 1.73 -8.79
C ARG A 103 -7.36 1.79 -10.31
N LEU A 104 -6.26 1.76 -11.04
CA LEU A 104 -6.22 1.82 -12.48
C LEU A 104 -5.27 0.71 -12.95
N ASN A 105 -5.72 -0.10 -13.89
CA ASN A 105 -4.85 -0.99 -14.66
C ASN A 105 -4.36 -0.19 -15.87
N VAL A 106 -3.05 -0.14 -16.05
CA VAL A 106 -2.42 0.70 -17.08
C VAL A 106 -1.48 -0.15 -17.93
N THR A 107 -1.39 0.20 -19.22
CA THR A 107 -0.44 -0.40 -20.16
C THR A 107 0.62 0.64 -20.49
N PRO A 108 1.92 0.33 -20.44
CA PRO A 108 2.95 1.26 -20.86
C PRO A 108 2.78 1.60 -22.35
N VAL A 109 2.84 2.89 -22.69
CA VAL A 109 2.70 3.39 -24.08
C VAL A 109 4.09 3.63 -24.72
N GLY A 110 5.17 3.21 -24.05
CA GLY A 110 6.56 3.29 -24.51
C GLY A 110 7.51 3.03 -23.35
N GLY A 111 8.55 2.24 -23.58
CA GLY A 111 9.43 1.71 -22.52
C GLY A 111 8.97 0.37 -21.95
N GLY A 112 8.86 -0.65 -22.80
CA GLY A 112 9.24 -2.02 -22.40
C GLY A 112 10.75 -2.16 -22.61
N GLN A 113 11.39 -3.07 -21.89
CA GLN A 113 12.81 -3.43 -22.08
C GLN A 113 13.20 -3.52 -23.56
#